data_AF-A0A7U6KLB9-F1
#
_entry.id   AF-A0A7U6KLB9-F1
#
_cell.length_a   1.000
_cell.length_b   1.000
_cell.length_c   1.000
_cell.angle_alpha   90.00
_cell.angle_beta   90.00
_cell.angle_gamma   90.00
#
_symmetry.space_group_name_H-M   'P 1'
#
loop_
_entity.id
_entity.type
_entity.pdbx_description
1 polymer ?
#
loop_
_entity_poly.entity_id
_entity_poly.type
_entity_poly.pdbx_seq_one_letter_code
_entity_poly.pdbx_strand_id
1 'polypeptide(L)'
;MTALFTTDTPELTQHSQLADEHRLSDKTLIIFDWDGTLMDSIGLIVDSMHVAGEAHGFKTTDKAVKDIIGLSLMNGIEILYPYADESQTLAIQQTYAEYYIANSHCTPLFEPIEDMLQTLQVQGKKLAVATGKKKKRARSCIGCL
;
A
#
# COMPACT_ATOMS: atom_id res chain seq x y z
N MET A 1 30.55 -27.88 66.26
CA MET A 1 29.34 -28.49 65.68
C MET A 1 29.32 -28.13 64.20
N THR A 2 29.70 -29.12 63.39
CA THR A 2 29.60 -29.34 61.93
C THR A 2 28.35 -28.66 61.32
N ALA A 3 28.31 -28.12 60.10
CA ALA A 3 28.78 -28.70 58.84
C ALA A 3 29.08 -27.67 57.73
N LEU A 4 30.04 -28.02 56.88
CA LEU A 4 30.22 -27.56 55.50
C LEU A 4 29.16 -28.22 54.62
N PHE A 5 28.58 -27.50 53.66
CA PHE A 5 28.24 -28.04 52.33
C PHE A 5 28.30 -26.93 51.28
N THR A 6 29.23 -27.09 50.34
CA THR A 6 29.26 -26.44 49.02
C THR A 6 28.23 -27.08 48.11
N THR A 7 27.50 -26.29 47.32
CA THR A 7 27.15 -26.64 45.94
C THR A 7 27.10 -25.38 45.11
N ASP A 8 27.83 -25.44 44.00
CA ASP A 8 28.01 -24.42 42.99
C ASP A 8 26.92 -24.53 41.91
N THR A 9 26.53 -23.38 41.35
CA THR A 9 25.99 -23.14 39.98
C THR A 9 24.54 -23.57 39.59
N PRO A 10 23.95 -23.00 38.51
CA PRO A 10 22.80 -22.07 38.58
C PRO A 10 21.58 -22.56 37.76
N GLU A 11 20.43 -21.87 37.79
CA GLU A 11 19.56 -21.70 36.59
C GLU A 11 18.32 -20.82 36.84
N LEU A 12 18.15 -19.86 35.91
CA LEU A 12 16.93 -19.41 35.21
C LEU A 12 15.71 -19.01 36.06
N THR A 13 15.07 -17.87 35.78
CA THR A 13 14.06 -17.82 34.71
C THR A 13 13.79 -16.37 34.26
N GLN A 14 14.18 -16.11 33.01
CA GLN A 14 13.51 -15.28 31.97
C GLN A 14 13.48 -13.76 32.12
N HIS A 15 14.57 -13.12 31.70
CA HIS A 15 14.48 -11.90 30.90
C HIS A 15 14.46 -12.25 29.41
N SER A 16 13.68 -11.47 28.64
CA SER A 16 13.74 -11.27 27.18
C SER A 16 13.46 -12.46 26.26
N GLN A 17 12.27 -12.53 25.65
CA GLN A 17 12.11 -13.40 24.46
C GLN A 17 10.99 -13.02 23.47
N LEU A 18 10.47 -11.78 23.47
CA LEU A 18 9.47 -11.36 22.46
C LEU A 18 9.80 -10.04 21.74
N ALA A 19 10.95 -9.42 22.00
CA ALA A 19 11.29 -8.11 21.44
C ALA A 19 12.18 -8.15 20.18
N ASP A 20 12.61 -9.32 19.71
CA ASP A 20 13.71 -9.43 18.73
C ASP A 20 13.32 -10.05 17.37
N GLU A 21 12.04 -10.35 17.09
CA GLU A 21 11.74 -11.26 15.97
C GLU A 21 11.66 -10.63 14.57
N HIS A 22 11.69 -9.31 14.40
CA HIS A 22 11.43 -8.73 13.06
C HIS A 22 12.24 -7.45 12.74
N ARG A 23 13.57 -7.52 12.75
CA ARG A 23 14.40 -6.38 12.30
C ARG A 23 14.45 -6.28 10.78
N LEU A 24 14.33 -5.06 10.24
CA LEU A 24 14.44 -4.79 8.80
C LEU A 24 15.82 -5.19 8.24
N SER A 25 16.87 -5.10 9.07
CA SER A 25 18.23 -5.53 8.74
C SER A 25 18.30 -6.97 8.26
N ASP A 26 17.39 -7.83 8.73
CA ASP A 26 17.45 -9.27 8.50
C ASP A 26 16.58 -9.70 7.31
N LYS A 27 15.76 -8.77 6.79
CA LYS A 27 14.90 -9.01 5.62
C LYS A 27 15.69 -8.84 4.34
N THR A 28 15.54 -9.76 3.40
CA THR A 28 16.21 -9.72 2.09
C THR A 28 15.32 -9.18 0.98
N LEU A 29 14.00 -9.14 1.21
CA LEU A 29 12.97 -8.63 0.30
C LEU A 29 12.05 -7.69 1.07
N ILE A 30 11.80 -6.52 0.48
CA ILE A 30 10.84 -5.52 0.96
C ILE A 30 9.83 -5.31 -0.16
N ILE A 31 8.55 -5.43 0.18
CA ILE A 31 7.44 -5.26 -0.76
C ILE A 31 6.67 -4.02 -0.34
N PHE A 32 6.53 -3.07 -1.25
CA PHE A 32 5.78 -1.84 -1.03
C PHE A 32 4.42 -1.91 -1.71
N ASP A 33 3.40 -1.32 -1.08
CA ASP A 33 2.23 -0.87 -1.83
C ASP A 33 2.58 0.38 -2.66
N TRP A 34 1.73 0.75 -3.61
CA TRP A 34 1.99 1.85 -4.55
C TRP A 34 1.25 3.14 -4.16
N ASP A 35 -0.08 3.13 -4.29
CA ASP A 35 -0.92 4.33 -4.11
C ASP A 35 -1.06 4.69 -2.64
N GLY A 36 -0.70 5.92 -2.26
CA GLY A 36 -0.71 6.35 -0.86
C GLY A 36 0.42 5.75 -0.01
N THR A 37 1.34 4.99 -0.62
CA THR A 37 2.54 4.45 0.04
C THR A 37 3.81 4.99 -0.60
N LEU A 38 4.03 4.71 -1.90
CA LEU A 38 5.16 5.27 -2.65
C LEU A 38 4.76 6.56 -3.37
N MET A 39 3.55 6.60 -3.90
CA MET A 39 3.04 7.68 -4.74
C MET A 39 1.98 8.49 -4.02
N ASP A 40 2.05 9.83 -4.09
CA ASP A 40 1.06 10.73 -3.49
C ASP A 40 -0.19 10.86 -4.36
N SER A 41 -0.85 9.73 -4.60
CA SER A 41 -1.94 9.59 -5.56
C SER A 41 -3.33 9.62 -4.93
N ILE A 42 -3.44 9.74 -3.61
CA ILE A 42 -4.74 9.65 -2.89
C ILE A 42 -5.70 10.74 -3.39
N GLY A 43 -5.22 11.99 -3.53
CA GLY A 43 -6.04 13.09 -4.05
C GLY A 43 -6.58 12.79 -5.44
N LEU A 44 -5.71 12.34 -6.35
CA LEU A 44 -6.11 11.98 -7.71
C LEU A 44 -7.13 10.82 -7.74
N ILE A 45 -6.98 9.81 -6.86
CA ILE A 45 -7.95 8.70 -6.77
C ILE A 45 -9.33 9.23 -6.37
N VAL A 46 -9.37 10.13 -5.37
CA VAL A 46 -10.61 10.75 -4.89
C VAL A 46 -11.27 11.55 -6.02
N ASP A 47 -10.52 12.43 -6.68
CA ASP A 47 -11.03 13.24 -7.79
C ASP A 47 -11.54 12.38 -8.95
N SER A 48 -10.76 11.37 -9.34
CA SER A 48 -11.12 10.44 -10.43
C SER A 48 -12.43 9.69 -10.13
N MET A 49 -12.64 9.30 -8.87
CA MET A 49 -13.83 8.57 -8.47
C MET A 49 -15.06 9.48 -8.41
N HIS A 50 -14.93 10.71 -7.93
CA HIS A 50 -16.03 11.68 -7.98
C HIS A 50 -16.43 12.00 -9.41
N VAL A 51 -15.47 12.29 -10.29
CA VAL A 51 -15.74 12.54 -11.71
C VAL A 51 -16.47 11.37 -12.35
N ALA A 52 -16.02 10.14 -12.09
CA ALA A 52 -16.64 8.95 -12.64
C ALA A 52 -18.04 8.70 -12.08
N GLY A 53 -18.22 8.78 -10.77
CA GLY A 53 -19.52 8.60 -10.13
C GLY A 53 -20.54 9.63 -10.60
N GLU A 54 -20.18 10.91 -10.59
CA GLU A 54 -21.07 12.01 -10.95
C GLU A 54 -21.51 11.94 -12.41
N ALA A 55 -20.61 11.56 -13.32
CA ALA A 55 -20.92 11.37 -14.74
C ALA A 55 -22.02 10.31 -14.98
N HIS A 56 -22.17 9.35 -14.06
CA HIS A 56 -23.14 8.26 -14.15
C HIS A 56 -24.27 8.36 -13.11
N GLY A 57 -24.42 9.52 -12.46
CA GLY A 57 -25.51 9.80 -11.53
C GLY A 57 -25.31 9.30 -10.10
N PHE A 58 -24.10 8.89 -9.75
CA PHE A 58 -23.73 8.44 -8.40
C PHE A 58 -22.94 9.50 -7.65
N LYS A 59 -23.05 9.48 -6.32
CA LYS A 59 -22.28 10.37 -5.43
C LYS A 59 -21.66 9.54 -4.33
N THR A 60 -20.51 9.99 -3.85
CA THR A 60 -19.82 9.39 -2.72
C THR A 60 -19.16 10.50 -1.88
N THR A 61 -18.40 10.12 -0.86
CA THR A 61 -17.62 11.04 -0.04
C THR A 61 -16.14 10.71 -0.18
N ASP A 62 -15.26 11.70 0.01
CA ASP A 62 -13.81 11.49 0.02
C ASP A 62 -13.41 10.38 0.99
N LYS A 63 -14.07 10.34 2.16
CA LYS A 63 -13.83 9.30 3.16
C LYS A 63 -14.14 7.92 2.61
N ALA A 64 -15.31 7.74 2.00
CA ALA A 64 -15.69 6.44 1.44
C ALA A 64 -14.73 6.00 0.33
N VAL A 65 -14.29 6.91 -0.53
CA VAL A 65 -13.28 6.60 -1.56
C VAL A 65 -11.93 6.23 -0.94
N LYS A 66 -11.48 6.95 0.09
CA LYS A 66 -10.24 6.64 0.81
C LYS A 66 -10.30 5.28 1.50
N ASP A 67 -11.45 4.91 2.05
CA ASP A 67 -11.66 3.64 2.75
C ASP A 67 -11.57 2.42 1.80
N ILE A 68 -11.68 2.61 0.47
CA ILE A 68 -11.54 1.53 -0.52
C ILE A 68 -10.17 1.49 -1.22
N ILE A 69 -9.23 2.36 -0.84
CA ILE A 69 -7.87 2.34 -1.40
C ILE A 69 -7.16 1.03 -1.00
N GLY A 70 -6.43 0.45 -1.96
CA GLY A 70 -5.80 -0.87 -1.83
C GLY A 70 -6.66 -2.02 -2.37
N LEU A 71 -7.96 -1.79 -2.62
CA LEU A 71 -8.82 -2.76 -3.30
C LEU A 71 -8.65 -2.72 -4.83
N SER A 72 -9.16 -3.77 -5.48
CA SER A 72 -9.36 -3.73 -6.94
C SER A 72 -10.38 -2.62 -7.27
N LEU A 73 -10.20 -1.95 -8.41
CA LEU A 73 -11.12 -0.88 -8.84
C LEU A 73 -12.57 -1.37 -8.94
N MET A 74 -12.80 -2.61 -9.39
CA MET A 74 -14.17 -3.16 -9.46
C MET A 74 -14.77 -3.32 -8.07
N ASN A 75 -14.02 -3.92 -7.13
CA ASN A 75 -14.49 -4.11 -5.76
C ASN A 75 -14.77 -2.74 -5.10
N GLY A 76 -13.93 -1.73 -5.38
CA GLY A 76 -14.15 -0.37 -4.90
C GLY A 76 -15.45 0.23 -5.43
N ILE A 77 -15.71 0.11 -6.74
CA ILE A 77 -16.94 0.60 -7.38
C ILE A 77 -18.17 -0.12 -6.79
N GLU A 78 -18.12 -1.44 -6.62
CA GLU A 78 -19.22 -2.22 -6.03
C GLU A 78 -19.54 -1.80 -4.59
N ILE A 79 -18.52 -1.47 -3.78
CA ILE A 79 -18.69 -0.98 -2.41
C ILE A 79 -19.26 0.45 -2.40
N LEU A 80 -18.75 1.33 -3.26
CA LEU A 80 -19.17 2.73 -3.30
C LEU A 80 -20.57 2.91 -3.89
N TYR A 81 -20.91 2.09 -4.89
CA TYR A 81 -22.12 2.22 -5.69
C TYR A 81 -22.86 0.87 -5.78
N PRO A 82 -23.34 0.31 -4.66
CA PRO A 82 -23.93 -1.04 -4.60
C PRO A 82 -25.23 -1.20 -5.40
N TYR A 83 -25.82 -0.10 -5.87
CA TYR A 83 -27.04 -0.07 -6.67
C TYR A 83 -26.78 0.17 -8.16
N ALA A 84 -25.53 0.34 -8.57
CA ALA A 84 -25.18 0.42 -9.98
C ALA A 84 -25.41 -0.94 -10.66
N ASP A 85 -26.05 -0.93 -11.82
CA ASP A 85 -26.11 -2.13 -12.64
C ASP A 85 -24.75 -2.45 -13.29
N GLU A 86 -24.66 -3.59 -13.97
CA GLU A 86 -23.41 -4.02 -14.61
C GLU A 86 -22.92 -3.01 -15.67
N SER A 87 -23.82 -2.41 -16.43
CA SER A 87 -23.48 -1.45 -17.48
C SER A 87 -22.93 -0.15 -16.88
N GLN A 88 -23.56 0.35 -15.82
CA GLN A 88 -23.12 1.52 -15.07
C GLN A 88 -21.78 1.28 -14.38
N THR A 89 -21.60 0.11 -13.77
CA THR A 89 -20.34 -0.28 -13.12
C THR A 89 -19.17 -0.25 -14.11
N LEU A 90 -19.36 -0.79 -15.32
CA LEU A 90 -18.35 -0.75 -16.38
C LEU A 90 -18.11 0.68 -16.89
N ALA A 91 -19.16 1.49 -17.04
CA ALA A 91 -19.04 2.87 -17.48
C ALA A 91 -18.27 3.73 -16.46
N ILE A 92 -18.55 3.57 -15.16
CA ILE A 92 -17.81 4.21 -14.06
C ILE A 92 -16.34 3.78 -14.08
N GLN A 93 -16.07 2.48 -14.23
CA GLN A 93 -14.69 1.98 -14.35
C GLN A 93 -13.94 2.66 -15.50
N GLN A 94 -14.59 2.80 -16.65
CA GLN A 94 -13.99 3.40 -17.83
C GLN A 94 -13.68 4.88 -17.60
N THR A 95 -14.67 5.67 -17.17
CA THR A 95 -14.51 7.11 -16.89
C THR A 95 -13.44 7.35 -15.84
N TYR A 96 -13.41 6.55 -14.77
CA TYR A 96 -12.36 6.60 -13.76
C TYR A 96 -10.97 6.40 -14.40
N ALA A 97 -10.82 5.35 -15.22
CA ALA A 97 -9.53 5.03 -15.81
C ALA A 97 -9.04 6.12 -16.78
N GLU A 98 -9.95 6.69 -17.57
CA GLU A 98 -9.64 7.79 -18.49
C GLU A 98 -9.17 9.04 -17.75
N TYR A 99 -9.93 9.47 -16.73
CA TYR A 99 -9.57 10.64 -15.93
C TYR A 99 -8.26 10.42 -15.16
N TYR A 100 -8.11 9.27 -14.51
CA TYR A 100 -6.91 8.95 -13.75
C TYR A 100 -5.66 8.96 -14.65
N ILE A 101 -5.71 8.31 -15.82
CA ILE A 101 -4.56 8.25 -16.73
C ILE A 101 -4.16 9.65 -17.20
N ALA A 102 -5.12 10.44 -17.66
CA ALA A 102 -4.87 11.78 -18.18
C ALA A 102 -4.19 12.70 -17.16
N ASN A 103 -4.47 12.50 -15.87
CA ASN A 103 -3.98 13.37 -14.79
C ASN A 103 -2.85 12.75 -13.94
N SER A 104 -2.54 11.46 -14.12
CA SER A 104 -1.52 10.74 -13.34
C SER A 104 -0.07 11.17 -13.62
N HIS A 105 0.18 11.80 -14.78
CA HIS A 105 1.51 12.30 -15.14
C HIS A 105 2.03 13.39 -14.18
N CYS A 106 1.13 14.03 -13.43
CA CYS A 106 1.47 15.11 -12.50
C CYS A 106 1.65 14.64 -11.05
N THR A 107 1.50 13.34 -10.78
CA THR A 107 1.48 12.83 -9.40
C THR A 107 2.89 12.37 -8.98
N PRO A 108 3.55 13.05 -8.03
CA PRO A 108 4.90 12.71 -7.61
C PRO A 108 4.94 11.50 -6.67
N LEU A 109 6.14 10.95 -6.45
CA LEU A 109 6.41 10.16 -5.26
C LEU A 109 6.35 11.05 -4.02
N PHE A 110 6.06 10.48 -2.85
CA PHE A 110 6.27 11.22 -1.62
C PHE A 110 7.76 11.53 -1.44
N GLU A 111 8.12 12.74 -1.03
CA GLU A 111 9.45 13.00 -0.50
C GLU A 111 9.54 12.43 0.93
N PRO A 112 10.61 11.69 1.32
CA PRO A 112 11.88 11.41 0.63
C PRO A 112 12.00 9.96 0.08
N ILE A 113 10.98 9.45 -0.61
CA ILE A 113 10.91 8.01 -0.96
C ILE A 113 12.02 7.56 -1.92
N GLU A 114 12.44 8.40 -2.85
CA GLU A 114 13.54 8.06 -3.78
C GLU A 114 14.84 7.73 -3.02
N ASP A 115 15.25 8.59 -2.09
CA ASP A 115 16.45 8.39 -1.27
C ASP A 115 16.35 7.13 -0.40
N MET A 116 15.17 6.86 0.15
CA MET A 116 14.91 5.64 0.92
C MET A 116 15.07 4.39 0.05
N LEU A 117 14.46 4.37 -1.15
CA LEU A 117 14.56 3.24 -2.06
C LEU A 117 16.01 3.00 -2.49
N GLN A 118 16.76 4.05 -2.80
CA GLN A 118 18.19 3.97 -3.13
C GLN A 118 19.00 3.40 -1.96
N THR A 119 18.76 3.87 -0.74
CA THR A 119 19.44 3.38 0.46
C THR A 119 19.22 1.88 0.66
N LEU A 120 17.99 1.41 0.50
CA LEU A 120 17.67 -0.02 0.63
C LEU A 120 18.34 -0.86 -0.46
N GLN A 121 18.43 -0.35 -1.69
CA GLN A 121 19.15 -1.03 -2.77
C GLN A 121 20.66 -1.13 -2.48
N VAL A 122 21.29 -0.05 -2.00
CA VAL A 122 22.71 -0.04 -1.60
C VAL A 122 22.98 -1.05 -0.48
N GLN A 123 22.02 -1.27 0.42
CA GLN A 123 22.07 -2.30 1.47
C GLN A 123 21.84 -3.73 0.96
N GLY A 124 21.72 -3.94 -0.36
CA GLY A 124 21.52 -5.25 -0.98
C GLY A 124 20.11 -5.82 -0.80
N LYS A 125 19.12 -4.99 -0.46
CA LYS A 125 17.71 -5.41 -0.31
C LYS A 125 17.07 -5.54 -1.69
N LYS A 126 16.29 -6.62 -1.90
CA LYS A 126 15.40 -6.74 -3.06
C LYS A 126 14.15 -5.93 -2.80
N LEU A 127 13.71 -5.16 -3.78
CA LEU A 127 12.49 -4.36 -3.71
C LEU A 127 11.44 -4.91 -4.69
N ALA A 128 10.18 -4.93 -4.27
CA ALA A 128 9.06 -5.28 -5.12
C ALA A 128 7.86 -4.37 -4.80
N VAL A 129 6.90 -4.32 -5.72
CA VAL A 129 5.64 -3.60 -5.55
C VAL A 129 4.49 -4.59 -5.57
N ALA A 130 3.61 -4.53 -4.57
CA ALA A 130 2.32 -5.21 -4.54
C ALA A 130 1.23 -4.16 -4.72
N THR A 131 0.54 -4.16 -5.87
CA THR A 131 -0.51 -3.17 -6.18
C THR A 131 -1.75 -3.84 -6.73
N GLY A 132 -2.94 -3.33 -6.36
CA GLY A 132 -4.24 -3.76 -6.89
C GLY A 132 -4.49 -3.34 -8.35
N LYS A 133 -3.61 -2.52 -8.94
CA LYS A 133 -3.68 -2.11 -10.35
C LYS A 133 -3.36 -3.28 -11.29
N LYS A 134 -4.08 -3.38 -12.42
CA LYS A 134 -3.73 -4.32 -13.50
C LYS A 134 -2.27 -4.11 -13.94
N LYS A 135 -1.52 -5.20 -14.14
CA LYS A 135 -0.08 -5.23 -14.45
C LYS A 135 0.39 -4.22 -15.52
N LYS A 136 -0.42 -3.99 -16.57
CA LYS A 136 -0.11 -3.01 -17.63
C LYS A 136 -0.09 -1.56 -17.11
N ARG A 137 -1.03 -1.19 -16.22
CA ARG A 137 -1.10 0.15 -15.62
C ARG A 137 0.04 0.36 -14.62
N ALA A 138 0.32 -0.63 -13.78
CA ALA A 138 1.41 -0.56 -12.82
C ALA A 138 2.78 -0.30 -13.50
N ARG A 139 3.07 -0.98 -14.61
CA ARG A 139 4.33 -0.78 -15.36
C ARG A 139 4.48 0.62 -15.95
N SER A 140 3.39 1.24 -16.38
CA SER A 140 3.44 2.60 -16.93
C SER A 140 3.84 3.63 -15.89
N CYS A 141 3.40 3.47 -14.64
CA CYS A 141 3.75 4.36 -13.53
C CYS A 141 5.17 4.07 -13.00
N ILE A 142 5.55 2.79 -12.91
CA ILE A 142 6.88 2.38 -12.43
C ILE A 142 8.00 2.78 -13.40
N GLY A 143 7.72 2.85 -14.71
CA GLY A 143 8.71 3.24 -15.73
C GLY A 143 9.10 4.72 -15.75
N CYS A 144 8.55 5.55 -14.86
CA CYS A 144 8.98 6.94 -14.63
C CYS A 144 10.05 7.08 -13.53
N LEU A 145 10.48 5.96 -12.92
CA LEU A 145 11.61 5.91 -11.98
C LEU A 145 12.92 5.52 -12.68
#